data_AF-A0A3P8UQ68-F1
#
_entry.id   AF-A0A3P8UQ68-F1
#
_cell.length_a   1.000
_cell.length_b   1.000
_cell.length_c   1.000
_cell.angle_alpha   90.00
_cell.angle_beta   90.00
_cell.angle_gamma   90.00
#
_symmetry.space_group_name_H-M   'P 1'
#
loop_
_entity.id
_entity.type
_entity.pdbx_description
1 polymer ?
#
loop_
_entity_poly.entity_id
_entity_poly.type
_entity_poly.pdbx_seq_one_letter_code
_entity_poly.pdbx_strand_id
1 'polypeptide(L)'
;MVGASSSSSLLRSLNALADSKTCLSSSIPTLNTKMTQHLTERCCRFLKSASEVPRLYRRTNKDVPVRASAYMDNALRPLHQLLTDSSGLVTPSTAQEWLRVTLCDCTQRYFETISDVLSSVRKMEESLKRLKQARKGGATASAAGSNGGLTDDGKIRLQLALDVEYLGEQIQKMGLQPADISMFSPLTDLVKEARELGEQNQ
;
A
#
# COMPACT_ATOMS: atom_id res chain seq x y z
N MET A 1 -48.64 48.84 8.99
CA MET A 1 -47.63 48.36 9.97
C MET A 1 -47.31 46.86 9.85
N VAL A 2 -48.14 46.05 9.15
CA VAL A 2 -47.94 44.58 9.02
C VAL A 2 -46.79 44.19 8.06
N GLY A 3 -46.51 44.99 7.02
CA GLY A 3 -45.48 44.66 6.00
C GLY A 3 -44.02 44.69 6.49
N ALA A 4 -43.68 45.52 7.49
CA ALA A 4 -42.30 45.65 7.97
C ALA A 4 -41.85 44.46 8.87
N SER A 5 -42.81 43.81 9.55
CA SER A 5 -42.54 42.67 10.42
C SER A 5 -42.34 41.36 9.63
N SER A 6 -42.99 41.24 8.46
CA SER A 6 -42.83 40.06 7.59
C SER A 6 -41.45 40.05 6.89
N SER A 7 -40.95 41.21 6.47
CA SER A 7 -39.63 41.32 5.82
C SER A 7 -38.46 41.04 6.78
N SER A 8 -38.57 41.41 8.06
CA SER A 8 -37.53 41.14 9.05
C SER A 8 -37.47 39.66 9.46
N SER A 9 -38.62 38.97 9.47
CA SER A 9 -38.68 37.52 9.69
C SER A 9 -38.00 36.75 8.55
N LEU A 10 -38.27 37.12 7.29
CA LEU A 10 -37.63 36.50 6.12
C LEU A 10 -36.12 36.69 6.13
N LEU A 11 -35.64 37.89 6.46
CA LEU A 11 -34.20 38.17 6.57
C LEU A 11 -33.54 37.31 7.65
N ARG A 12 -34.19 37.12 8.81
CA ARG A 12 -33.67 36.26 9.88
C ARG A 12 -33.60 34.79 9.45
N SER A 13 -34.62 34.27 8.75
CA SER A 13 -34.61 32.91 8.22
C SER A 13 -33.51 32.69 7.19
N LEU A 14 -33.26 33.67 6.31
CA LEU A 14 -32.17 33.60 5.33
C LEU A 14 -30.80 33.58 6.01
N ASN A 15 -30.59 34.42 7.03
CA ASN A 15 -29.34 34.42 7.79
C ASN A 15 -29.13 33.10 8.53
N ALA A 16 -30.16 32.56 9.19
CA ALA A 16 -30.08 31.27 9.88
C ALA A 16 -29.74 30.11 8.92
N LEU A 17 -30.29 30.13 7.70
CA LEU A 17 -29.96 29.15 6.66
C LEU A 17 -28.51 29.30 6.17
N ALA A 18 -28.04 30.54 5.99
CA ALA A 18 -26.66 30.83 5.59
C ALA A 18 -25.66 30.38 6.67
N ASP A 19 -25.95 30.66 7.94
CA ASP A 19 -25.16 30.22 9.09
C ASP A 19 -25.11 28.70 9.17
N SER A 20 -26.26 28.03 9.02
CA SER A 20 -26.35 26.56 9.01
C SER A 20 -25.53 25.95 7.87
N LYS A 21 -25.64 26.51 6.66
CA LYS A 21 -24.83 26.09 5.50
C LYS A 21 -23.34 26.25 5.78
N THR A 22 -22.94 27.35 6.42
CA THR A 22 -21.55 27.63 6.76
C THR A 22 -21.01 26.62 7.77
N CYS A 23 -21.76 26.34 8.85
CA CYS A 23 -21.41 25.33 9.85
C CYS A 23 -21.31 23.90 9.28
N LEU A 24 -22.22 23.53 8.37
CA LEU A 24 -22.15 22.24 7.70
C LEU A 24 -20.94 22.16 6.75
N SER A 25 -20.70 23.23 5.99
CA SER A 25 -19.58 23.29 5.05
C SER A 25 -18.22 23.26 5.76
N SER A 26 -18.10 23.90 6.91
CA SER A 26 -16.86 23.88 7.72
C SER A 26 -16.56 22.51 8.32
N SER A 27 -17.54 21.61 8.39
CA SER A 27 -17.36 20.23 8.88
C SER A 27 -16.83 19.27 7.80
N ILE A 28 -16.96 19.62 6.52
CA ILE A 28 -16.56 18.77 5.38
C ILE A 28 -15.07 18.34 5.44
N PRO A 29 -14.10 19.24 5.70
CA PRO A 29 -12.69 18.84 5.78
C PRO A 29 -12.43 17.80 6.87
N THR A 30 -13.07 17.96 8.02
CA THR A 30 -12.95 17.00 9.13
C THR A 30 -13.52 15.64 8.78
N LEU A 31 -14.66 15.60 8.08
CA LEU A 31 -15.25 14.35 7.59
C LEU A 31 -14.36 13.65 6.56
N ASN A 32 -13.80 14.41 5.62
CA ASN A 32 -12.86 13.89 4.62
C ASN A 32 -11.65 13.25 5.29
N THR A 33 -11.03 13.95 6.24
CA THR A 33 -9.88 13.44 7.00
C THR A 33 -10.23 12.17 7.78
N LYS A 34 -11.38 12.13 8.45
CA LYS A 34 -11.81 10.93 9.18
C LYS A 34 -12.06 9.75 8.25
N MET A 35 -12.65 10.00 7.09
CA MET A 35 -12.94 8.97 6.10
C MET A 35 -11.66 8.37 5.54
N THR A 36 -10.70 9.20 5.11
CA THR A 36 -9.42 8.72 4.58
C THR A 36 -8.62 7.99 5.65
N GLN A 37 -8.55 8.51 6.89
CA GLN A 37 -7.90 7.81 8.01
C GLN A 37 -8.49 6.41 8.24
N HIS A 38 -9.81 6.31 8.29
CA HIS A 38 -10.49 5.04 8.50
C HIS A 38 -10.22 4.03 7.36
N LEU A 39 -10.27 4.49 6.10
CA LEU A 39 -9.94 3.64 4.96
C LEU A 39 -8.47 3.20 5.01
N THR A 40 -7.54 4.12 5.30
CA THR A 40 -6.10 3.85 5.41
C THR A 40 -5.85 2.80 6.48
N GLU A 41 -6.47 2.90 7.65
CA GLU A 41 -6.31 1.92 8.74
C GLU A 41 -6.80 0.52 8.33
N ARG A 42 -7.96 0.43 7.66
CA ARG A 42 -8.51 -0.85 7.17
C ARG A 42 -7.58 -1.51 6.15
N CYS A 43 -7.04 -0.74 5.21
CA CYS A 43 -6.11 -1.26 4.20
C CYS A 43 -4.78 -1.67 4.84
N CYS A 44 -4.19 -0.80 5.67
CA CYS A 44 -2.89 -1.02 6.31
C CYS A 44 -2.88 -2.24 7.24
N ARG A 45 -4.02 -2.61 7.83
CA ARG A 45 -4.14 -3.83 8.64
C ARG A 45 -3.67 -5.08 7.87
N PHE A 46 -3.99 -5.16 6.58
CA PHE A 46 -3.60 -6.29 5.74
C PHE A 46 -2.25 -6.08 5.07
N LEU A 47 -1.89 -4.84 4.69
CA LEU A 47 -0.58 -4.56 4.09
C LEU A 47 0.60 -4.92 5.01
N LYS A 48 0.40 -4.85 6.33
CA LYS A 48 1.40 -5.33 7.32
C LYS A 48 1.78 -6.79 7.14
N SER A 49 0.93 -7.63 6.50
CA SER A 49 1.26 -9.03 6.22
C SER A 49 2.47 -9.22 5.31
N ALA A 50 2.94 -8.18 4.61
CA ALA A 50 4.21 -8.21 3.90
C ALA A 50 5.40 -8.59 4.79
N SER A 51 5.37 -8.26 6.09
CA SER A 51 6.42 -8.65 7.05
C SER A 51 6.58 -10.16 7.18
N GLU A 52 5.53 -10.92 6.87
CA GLU A 52 5.50 -12.38 7.00
C GLU A 52 5.96 -13.09 5.72
N VAL A 53 6.09 -12.39 4.59
CA VAL A 53 6.53 -12.98 3.31
C VAL A 53 7.85 -13.76 3.45
N PRO A 54 8.88 -13.26 4.17
CA PRO A 54 10.11 -14.03 4.37
C PRO A 54 9.89 -15.41 5.00
N ARG A 55 8.94 -15.52 5.94
CA ARG A 55 8.65 -16.77 6.63
C ARG A 55 7.96 -17.78 5.72
N LEU A 56 7.27 -17.33 4.66
CA LEU A 56 6.60 -18.20 3.71
C LEU A 56 7.54 -18.94 2.77
N TYR A 57 8.76 -18.42 2.58
CA TYR A 57 9.73 -18.97 1.62
C TYR A 57 10.95 -19.57 2.31
N ARG A 58 11.47 -18.94 3.38
CA ARG A 58 12.69 -19.41 4.05
C ARG A 58 12.54 -20.83 4.57
N ARG A 59 13.43 -21.71 4.10
CA ARG A 59 13.52 -23.12 4.50
C ARG A 59 12.20 -23.86 4.28
N THR A 60 11.44 -23.43 3.28
CA THR A 60 10.21 -24.10 2.85
C THR A 60 10.43 -24.66 1.45
N ASN A 61 9.75 -25.75 1.10
CA ASN A 61 9.71 -26.25 -0.27
C ASN A 61 8.63 -25.55 -1.11
N LYS A 62 8.27 -24.31 -0.77
CA LYS A 62 7.23 -23.57 -1.47
C LYS A 62 7.70 -23.24 -2.90
N ASP A 63 6.78 -23.38 -3.85
CA ASP A 63 7.02 -23.08 -5.26
C ASP A 63 7.36 -21.60 -5.49
N VAL A 64 7.97 -21.33 -6.65
CA VAL A 64 8.27 -19.97 -7.10
C VAL A 64 6.95 -19.19 -7.27
N PRO A 65 6.83 -17.99 -6.71
CA PRO A 65 5.62 -17.20 -6.84
C PRO A 65 5.40 -16.74 -8.28
N VAL A 66 4.14 -16.82 -8.72
CA VAL A 66 3.68 -16.40 -10.06
C VAL A 66 2.54 -15.38 -10.02
N ARG A 67 2.08 -15.04 -8.83
CA ARG A 67 0.98 -14.09 -8.59
C ARG A 67 1.18 -13.34 -7.28
N ALA A 68 0.48 -12.23 -7.14
CA ALA A 68 0.46 -11.46 -5.91
C ALA A 68 -0.07 -12.28 -4.71
N SER A 69 0.34 -11.86 -3.52
CA SER A 69 -0.03 -12.40 -2.23
C SER A 69 -1.53 -12.19 -1.97
N ALA A 70 -2.19 -13.19 -1.39
CA ALA A 70 -3.63 -13.14 -1.11
C ALA A 70 -4.05 -12.02 -0.14
N TYR A 71 -3.12 -11.44 0.64
CA TYR A 71 -3.45 -10.30 1.49
C TYR A 71 -3.74 -9.03 0.68
N MET A 72 -3.24 -8.91 -0.56
CA MET A 72 -3.44 -7.72 -1.39
C MET A 72 -4.91 -7.49 -1.72
N ASP A 73 -5.66 -8.54 -2.05
CA ASP A 73 -7.10 -8.44 -2.30
C ASP A 73 -7.85 -7.95 -1.06
N ASN A 74 -7.46 -8.43 0.12
CA ASN A 74 -8.08 -7.99 1.37
C ASN A 74 -7.70 -6.54 1.72
N ALA A 75 -6.46 -6.14 1.42
CA ALA A 75 -5.98 -4.78 1.64
C ALA A 75 -6.71 -3.77 0.75
N LEU A 76 -7.03 -4.14 -0.49
CA LEU A 76 -7.66 -3.24 -1.47
C LEU A 76 -9.19 -3.28 -1.44
N ARG A 77 -9.80 -4.30 -0.82
CA ARG A 77 -11.26 -4.42 -0.69
C ARG A 77 -11.94 -3.14 -0.16
N PRO A 78 -11.45 -2.43 0.87
CA PRO A 78 -12.08 -1.20 1.34
C PRO A 78 -12.15 -0.10 0.27
N LEU A 79 -11.19 -0.05 -0.65
CA LEU A 79 -11.14 0.94 -1.72
C LEU A 79 -12.12 0.61 -2.85
N HIS A 80 -12.22 -0.67 -3.21
CA HIS A 80 -13.24 -1.15 -4.13
C HIS A 80 -14.65 -0.89 -3.57
N GLN A 81 -14.87 -1.17 -2.28
CA GLN A 81 -16.13 -0.86 -1.58
C GLN A 81 -16.44 0.63 -1.57
N LEU A 82 -15.43 1.50 -1.37
CA LEU A 82 -15.64 2.93 -1.47
C LEU A 82 -16.24 3.32 -2.82
N LEU A 83 -15.69 2.80 -3.93
CA LEU A 83 -16.16 3.15 -5.27
C LEU A 83 -17.57 2.63 -5.56
N THR A 84 -17.95 1.48 -5.02
CA THR A 84 -19.30 0.92 -5.21
C THR A 84 -20.33 1.58 -4.29
N ASP A 85 -20.01 1.74 -3.01
CA ASP A 85 -20.98 2.08 -1.97
C ASP A 85 -21.21 3.59 -1.85
N SER A 86 -20.26 4.40 -2.34
CA SER A 86 -20.35 5.87 -2.27
C SER A 86 -21.19 6.48 -3.40
N SER A 87 -21.62 5.69 -4.37
CA SER A 87 -22.46 6.13 -5.48
C SER A 87 -23.76 6.75 -4.96
N GLY A 88 -24.00 8.01 -5.29
CA GLY A 88 -25.16 8.78 -4.83
C GLY A 88 -25.07 9.33 -3.40
N LEU A 89 -24.04 8.96 -2.62
CA LEU A 89 -23.80 9.51 -1.27
C LEU A 89 -22.86 10.72 -1.31
N VAL A 90 -21.86 10.69 -2.20
CA VAL A 90 -20.89 11.78 -2.39
C VAL A 90 -20.68 12.03 -3.88
N THR A 91 -20.08 13.17 -4.21
CA THR A 91 -19.70 13.43 -5.59
C THR A 91 -18.57 12.48 -6.03
N PRO A 92 -18.52 12.10 -7.32
CA PRO A 92 -17.43 11.28 -7.84
C PRO A 92 -16.03 11.87 -7.54
N SER A 93 -15.91 13.19 -7.57
CA SER A 93 -14.66 13.90 -7.23
C SER A 93 -14.24 13.70 -5.77
N THR A 94 -15.18 13.71 -4.84
CA THR A 94 -14.89 13.47 -3.41
C THR A 94 -14.47 12.02 -3.18
N ALA A 95 -15.15 11.05 -3.78
CA ALA A 95 -14.78 9.64 -3.68
C ALA A 95 -13.37 9.38 -4.27
N GLN A 96 -13.07 9.96 -5.43
CA GLN A 96 -11.76 9.86 -6.07
C GLN A 96 -10.66 10.52 -5.22
N GLU A 97 -10.92 11.67 -4.59
CA GLU A 97 -9.95 12.30 -3.71
C GLU A 97 -9.70 11.47 -2.44
N TRP A 98 -10.75 10.89 -1.84
CA TRP A 98 -10.59 9.98 -0.71
C TRP A 98 -9.76 8.75 -1.08
N LEU A 99 -10.02 8.19 -2.26
CA LEU A 99 -9.25 7.07 -2.79
C LEU A 99 -7.77 7.44 -2.95
N ARG A 100 -7.49 8.57 -3.60
CA ARG A 100 -6.12 9.05 -3.85
C ARG A 100 -5.36 9.29 -2.55
N VAL A 101 -5.94 10.02 -1.61
CA VAL A 101 -5.31 10.29 -0.31
C VAL A 101 -5.04 9.00 0.46
N THR A 102 -6.02 8.09 0.48
CA THR A 102 -5.87 6.78 1.15
C THR A 102 -4.73 5.97 0.53
N LEU A 103 -4.66 5.90 -0.80
CA LEU A 103 -3.61 5.18 -1.51
C LEU A 103 -2.22 5.78 -1.26
N CYS A 104 -2.10 7.12 -1.22
CA CYS A 104 -0.84 7.78 -0.86
C CYS A 104 -0.36 7.35 0.53
N ASP A 105 -1.23 7.42 1.54
CA ASP A 105 -0.89 7.05 2.91
C ASP A 105 -0.55 5.56 3.03
N CYS A 106 -1.34 4.69 2.38
CA CYS A 106 -1.09 3.26 2.36
C CYS A 106 0.23 2.91 1.68
N THR A 107 0.51 3.52 0.53
CA THR A 107 1.72 3.26 -0.25
C THR A 107 2.97 3.72 0.51
N GLN A 108 2.91 4.85 1.21
CA GLN A 108 4.00 5.30 2.07
C GLN A 108 4.32 4.29 3.18
N ARG A 109 3.32 3.83 3.94
CA ARG A 109 3.53 2.85 5.02
C ARG A 109 3.95 1.48 4.48
N TYR A 110 3.47 1.13 3.29
CA TYR A 110 3.82 -0.11 2.63
C TYR A 110 5.27 -0.09 2.13
N PHE A 111 5.72 1.06 1.61
CA PHE A 111 7.12 1.29 1.26
C PHE A 111 8.04 1.09 2.47
N GLU A 112 7.71 1.69 3.61
CA GLU A 112 8.48 1.50 4.86
C GLU A 112 8.56 0.01 5.23
N THR A 113 7.42 -0.69 5.20
CA THR A 113 7.34 -2.13 5.52
C THR A 113 8.19 -2.97 4.56
N ILE A 114 8.11 -2.72 3.25
CA ILE A 114 8.87 -3.46 2.23
C ILE A 114 10.36 -3.16 2.35
N SER A 115 10.73 -1.90 2.60
CA SER A 115 12.12 -1.48 2.81
C SER A 115 12.75 -2.21 4.00
N ASP A 116 12.04 -2.31 5.12
CA ASP A 116 12.49 -3.04 6.30
C ASP A 116 12.68 -4.54 6.02
N VAL A 117 11.73 -5.16 5.32
CA VAL A 117 11.80 -6.57 4.93
C VAL A 117 13.02 -6.82 4.03
N LEU A 118 13.20 -6.02 2.98
CA LEU A 118 14.31 -6.17 2.03
C LEU A 118 15.68 -5.89 2.69
N SER A 119 15.75 -4.90 3.58
CA SER A 119 16.94 -4.62 4.39
C SER A 119 17.32 -5.81 5.27
N SER A 120 16.33 -6.44 5.91
CA SER A 120 16.52 -7.65 6.73
C SER A 120 17.00 -8.84 5.89
N VAL A 121 16.40 -9.05 4.71
CA VAL A 121 16.82 -10.08 3.75
C VAL A 121 18.27 -9.88 3.34
N ARG A 122 18.65 -8.66 2.91
CA ARG A 122 20.02 -8.34 2.50
C ARG A 122 21.05 -8.58 3.61
N LYS A 123 20.78 -8.11 4.84
CA LYS A 123 21.70 -8.31 5.99
C LYS A 123 21.93 -9.80 6.28
N MET A 124 20.89 -10.62 6.15
CA MET A 124 20.98 -12.06 6.35
C MET A 124 21.81 -12.74 5.26
N GLU A 125 21.56 -12.37 4.01
CA GLU A 125 22.30 -12.83 2.84
C GLU A 125 23.80 -12.53 2.95
N GLU A 126 24.15 -11.29 3.33
CA GLU A 126 25.54 -10.87 3.57
C GLU A 126 26.20 -11.65 4.73
N SER A 127 25.47 -11.86 5.83
CA SER A 127 25.96 -12.65 6.97
C SER A 127 26.26 -14.11 6.58
N LEU A 128 25.37 -14.73 5.80
CA LEU A 128 25.57 -16.09 5.26
C LEU A 128 26.75 -16.16 4.29
N LYS A 129 26.93 -15.15 3.43
CA LYS A 129 28.07 -15.06 2.51
C LYS A 129 29.39 -14.99 3.28
N ARG A 130 29.48 -14.15 4.32
CA ARG A 130 30.66 -14.05 5.19
C ARG A 130 30.93 -15.35 5.96
N LEU A 131 29.89 -16.02 6.46
CA LEU A 131 30.03 -17.31 7.14
C LEU A 131 30.57 -18.40 6.21
N LYS A 132 30.06 -18.47 4.96
CA LYS A 132 30.54 -19.40 3.93
C LYS A 132 32.01 -19.13 3.58
N GLN A 133 32.40 -17.86 3.44
CA GLN A 133 33.78 -17.46 3.18
C GLN A 133 34.73 -17.84 4.33
N ALA A 134 34.32 -17.59 5.59
CA ALA A 134 35.12 -17.95 6.77
C ALA A 134 35.34 -19.47 6.89
N ARG A 135 34.36 -20.31 6.53
CA ARG A 135 34.51 -21.77 6.50
C ARG A 135 35.42 -22.28 5.38
N LYS A 136 35.48 -21.58 4.24
CA LYS A 136 36.38 -21.94 3.12
C LYS A 136 37.87 -21.77 3.44
N GLY A 137 38.23 -21.06 4.52
CA GLY A 137 39.62 -20.87 4.95
C GLY A 137 40.23 -22.01 5.76
N GLY A 138 39.52 -23.12 6.03
CA GLY A 138 40.00 -24.16 6.96
C GLY A 138 39.84 -25.63 6.56
N ALA A 139 39.04 -26.01 5.56
CA ALA A 139 38.98 -27.40 5.10
C ALA A 139 38.32 -27.52 3.72
N THR A 140 38.88 -28.40 2.89
CA THR A 140 38.28 -28.92 1.66
C THR A 140 37.03 -29.75 2.01
N ALA A 141 35.84 -29.22 1.74
CA ALA A 141 34.62 -30.03 1.76
C ALA A 141 33.60 -29.53 0.73
N SER A 142 33.42 -30.39 -0.28
CA SER A 142 32.20 -30.73 -1.02
C SER A 142 31.18 -29.61 -1.27
N ALA A 143 31.11 -29.23 -2.55
CA ALA A 143 29.95 -28.58 -3.14
C ALA A 143 28.71 -29.48 -2.99
N ALA A 144 27.97 -29.31 -1.89
CA ALA A 144 26.59 -29.75 -1.83
C ALA A 144 25.79 -28.81 -2.76
N GLY A 145 25.28 -29.39 -3.84
CA GLY A 145 24.78 -28.70 -5.02
C GLY A 145 23.84 -27.53 -4.73
N SER A 146 24.17 -26.37 -5.30
CA SER A 146 23.13 -25.41 -5.65
C SER A 146 22.40 -26.01 -6.85
N ASN A 147 21.25 -26.66 -6.59
CA ASN A 147 20.24 -26.77 -7.64
C ASN A 147 20.04 -25.35 -8.19
N GLY A 148 20.23 -25.17 -9.51
CA GLY A 148 20.14 -23.89 -10.22
C GLY A 148 18.73 -23.29 -10.26
N GLY A 149 18.01 -23.35 -9.13
CA GLY A 149 16.71 -22.74 -8.93
C GLY A 149 16.83 -21.50 -8.04
N LEU A 150 15.83 -20.63 -8.15
CA LEU A 150 15.71 -19.40 -7.40
C LEU A 150 15.87 -19.64 -5.88
N THR A 151 16.78 -18.89 -5.25
CA THR A 151 17.01 -18.94 -3.80
C THR A 151 15.78 -18.49 -3.02
N ASP A 152 15.68 -18.87 -1.73
CA ASP A 152 14.58 -18.41 -0.87
C ASP A 152 14.48 -16.87 -0.83
N ASP A 153 15.63 -16.18 -0.74
CA ASP A 153 15.68 -14.72 -0.76
C ASP A 153 15.27 -14.16 -2.13
N GLY A 154 15.61 -14.85 -3.23
CA GLY A 154 15.12 -14.54 -4.57
C GLY A 154 13.59 -14.67 -4.69
N LYS A 155 12.99 -15.73 -4.12
CA LYS A 155 11.53 -15.90 -4.08
C LYS A 155 10.84 -14.81 -3.28
N ILE A 156 11.43 -14.36 -2.17
CA ILE A 156 10.92 -13.25 -1.36
C ILE A 156 10.89 -11.95 -2.18
N ARG A 157 12.01 -11.61 -2.82
CA ARG A 157 12.12 -10.39 -3.66
C ARG A 157 11.13 -10.43 -4.83
N LEU A 158 10.98 -11.60 -5.47
CA LEU A 158 10.01 -11.80 -6.54
C LEU A 158 8.56 -11.64 -6.06
N GLN A 159 8.19 -12.22 -4.91
CA GLN A 159 6.84 -12.07 -4.37
C GLN A 159 6.50 -10.60 -4.11
N LEU A 160 7.40 -9.85 -3.48
CA LEU A 160 7.17 -8.44 -3.18
C LEU A 160 7.05 -7.61 -4.46
N ALA A 161 7.81 -7.94 -5.51
CA ALA A 161 7.68 -7.30 -6.82
C ALA A 161 6.30 -7.56 -7.44
N LEU A 162 5.82 -8.81 -7.42
CA LEU A 162 4.48 -9.18 -7.91
C LEU A 162 3.37 -8.47 -7.11
N ASP A 163 3.56 -8.30 -5.80
CA ASP A 163 2.60 -7.61 -4.92
C ASP A 163 2.48 -6.12 -5.27
N VAL A 164 3.60 -5.46 -5.58
CA VAL A 164 3.64 -4.04 -5.97
C VAL A 164 3.13 -3.83 -7.40
N GLU A 165 3.48 -4.72 -8.33
CA GLU A 165 2.94 -4.70 -9.70
C GLU A 165 1.41 -4.80 -9.68
N TYR A 166 0.88 -5.76 -8.90
CA TYR A 166 -0.56 -5.89 -8.72
C TYR A 166 -1.20 -4.64 -8.10
N LEU A 167 -0.56 -4.03 -7.10
CA LEU A 167 -1.03 -2.75 -6.54
C LEU A 167 -1.14 -1.68 -7.63
N GLY A 168 -0.13 -1.55 -8.51
CA GLY A 168 -0.14 -0.63 -9.64
C GLY A 168 -1.30 -0.86 -10.61
N GLU A 169 -1.53 -2.12 -11.00
CA GLU A 169 -2.68 -2.48 -11.84
C GLU A 169 -4.00 -2.10 -11.19
N GLN A 170 -4.14 -2.31 -9.87
CA GLN A 170 -5.38 -2.02 -9.16
C GLN A 170 -5.61 -0.51 -9.03
N ILE A 171 -4.56 0.29 -8.84
CA ILE A 171 -4.64 1.76 -8.87
C ILE A 171 -5.22 2.23 -10.22
N GLN A 172 -4.72 1.67 -11.33
CA GLN A 172 -5.23 1.97 -12.67
C GLN A 172 -6.69 1.52 -12.87
N LYS A 173 -7.04 0.30 -12.43
CA LYS A 173 -8.41 -0.22 -12.50
C LYS A 173 -9.40 0.63 -11.69
N MET A 174 -8.96 1.28 -10.62
CA MET A 174 -9.75 2.21 -9.81
C MET A 174 -9.83 3.63 -10.39
N GLY A 175 -9.22 3.87 -11.56
CA GLY A 175 -9.32 5.13 -12.30
C GLY A 175 -8.26 6.18 -11.97
N LEU A 176 -7.22 5.81 -11.21
CA LEU A 176 -6.11 6.70 -10.86
C LEU A 176 -4.85 6.34 -11.64
N GLN A 177 -3.94 7.31 -11.82
CA GLN A 177 -2.61 7.02 -12.35
C GLN A 177 -1.65 6.69 -11.21
N PRO A 178 -0.82 5.63 -11.32
CA PRO A 178 0.17 5.33 -10.28
C PRO A 178 1.18 6.46 -10.04
N ALA A 179 1.41 7.31 -11.05
CA ALA A 179 2.24 8.51 -10.94
C ALA A 179 1.66 9.57 -9.98
N ASP A 180 0.35 9.57 -9.74
CA ASP A 180 -0.31 10.51 -8.83
C ASP A 180 -0.29 10.03 -7.37
N ILE A 181 0.20 8.81 -7.13
CA ILE A 181 0.26 8.18 -5.81
C ILE A 181 1.65 8.37 -5.22
N SER A 182 1.70 9.06 -4.08
CA SER A 182 2.93 9.28 -3.32
C SER A 182 3.63 7.96 -3.01
N MET A 183 4.96 7.96 -3.12
CA MET A 183 5.83 6.81 -2.86
C MET A 183 5.65 5.59 -3.78
N PHE A 184 4.73 5.60 -4.74
CA PHE A 184 4.52 4.44 -5.61
C PHE A 184 5.69 4.20 -6.58
N SER A 185 6.23 5.25 -7.21
CA SER A 185 7.43 5.13 -8.06
C SER A 185 8.65 4.66 -7.25
N PRO A 186 9.03 5.30 -6.12
CA PRO A 186 10.10 4.80 -5.28
C PRO A 186 9.91 3.35 -4.81
N LEU A 187 8.66 2.94 -4.53
CA LEU A 187 8.35 1.56 -4.16
C LEU A 187 8.59 0.59 -5.30
N THR A 188 8.19 0.97 -6.52
CA THR A 188 8.40 0.16 -7.73
C THR A 188 9.89 0.00 -8.02
N ASP A 189 10.66 1.08 -7.90
CA ASP A 189 12.11 1.06 -8.09
C ASP A 189 12.79 0.17 -7.03
N LEU A 190 12.41 0.30 -5.76
CA LEU A 190 12.93 -0.49 -4.65
C LEU A 190 12.76 -2.00 -4.88
N VAL A 191 11.57 -2.46 -5.29
CA VAL A 191 11.34 -3.89 -5.51
C VAL A 191 11.99 -4.39 -6.80
N LYS A 192 12.12 -3.54 -7.82
CA LYS A 192 12.82 -3.86 -9.06
C LYS A 192 14.31 -4.07 -8.82
N GLU A 193 14.98 -3.11 -8.18
CA GLU A 193 16.39 -3.22 -7.80
C GLU A 193 16.62 -4.46 -6.92
N ALA A 194 15.74 -4.69 -5.95
CA ALA A 194 15.82 -5.85 -5.08
C ALA A 194 15.71 -7.16 -5.84
N ARG A 195 14.84 -7.24 -6.86
CA ARG A 195 14.69 -8.42 -7.71
C ARG A 195 15.93 -8.66 -8.58
N GLU A 196 16.47 -7.61 -9.21
CA GLU A 196 17.67 -7.71 -10.05
C GLU A 196 18.88 -8.19 -9.25
N LEU A 197 19.06 -7.72 -8.01
CA LEU A 197 20.10 -8.21 -7.10
C LEU A 197 19.94 -9.72 -6.78
N GLY A 198 18.71 -10.20 -6.68
CA GLY A 198 18.42 -11.62 -6.44
C GLY A 198 18.71 -12.52 -7.66
N GLU A 199 18.66 -11.97 -8.86
CA GLU A 199 19.03 -12.65 -10.11
C GLU A 199 20.56 -12.71 -10.28
N GLN A 200 21.29 -11.67 -9.85
CA GLN A 200 22.76 -11.62 -9.90
C GLN A 200 23.47 -12.51 -8.87
N ASN A 201 22.80 -12.81 -7.75
CA ASN A 201 23.36 -13.62 -6.64
C ASN A 201 23.04 -15.12 -6.72
N GLN A 202 22.36 -15.57 -7.80
CA GLN A 202 22.17 -17.00 -8.13
C GLN A 202 23.45 -17.60 -8.71
#